data_AF-A0A656JK52-F1
#
_entry.id   AF-A0A656JK52-F1
#
_cell.length_a   1.000
_cell.length_b   1.000
_cell.length_c   1.000
_cell.angle_alpha   90.00
_cell.angle_beta   90.00
_cell.angle_gamma   90.00
#
_symmetry.space_group_name_H-M   'P 1'
#
loop_
_entity.id
_entity.type
_entity.pdbx_description
1 polymer ?
#
loop_
_entity_poly.entity_id
_entity_poly.type
_entity_poly.pdbx_seq_one_letter_code
_entity_poly.pdbx_strand_id
1 'polypeptide(L)'
;PLGSAVQFFEDPTGTATIDSVSSPAGAQAFRPAPAGTFNAGYSRSAFWLKVELSYRPADAGIHNDWLLELAYPPMDRIDFYAPDASGRPTLTWQTGDMLPFASRQFAQNNYLFQLDLPPGQTRTLYVRISSEGSVQAPLNLWSTHAYLEAQPTRIYVFGLIYGVLLGMLVYNLFIYLSVRDPDYLYYLLYVAAFGLYQMSINGVAIEYLWPDSPWWANASTPFLMALATLFACQFTRSFLGTARLGRWLDRSLLTLIGAAVLVMCIALFLSYGPALRAATQLVMAGALTIYLAGIVAVVKGERVGRYFVLAWSVFMIGGLVFGLML
;
A
#
# COMPACT_ATOMS: atom_id res chain seq x y z
N PRO A 1 -16.89 3.57 8.88
CA PRO A 1 -15.57 3.56 9.54
C PRO A 1 -15.68 3.34 11.05
N LEU A 2 -14.90 2.40 11.58
CA LEU A 2 -14.89 2.05 13.02
C LEU A 2 -13.80 2.78 13.82
N GLY A 3 -13.00 3.65 13.18
CA GLY A 3 -11.75 4.20 13.72
C GLY A 3 -11.74 4.62 15.20
N SER A 4 -12.76 5.34 15.68
CA SER A 4 -12.86 5.78 17.07
C SER A 4 -13.27 4.69 18.08
N ALA A 5 -13.81 3.56 17.59
CA ALA A 5 -14.20 2.40 18.39
C ALA A 5 -13.12 1.30 18.42
N VAL A 6 -12.02 1.48 17.67
CA VAL A 6 -10.90 0.54 17.68
C VAL A 6 -10.02 0.80 18.88
N GLN A 7 -9.71 -0.26 19.62
CA GLN A 7 -8.64 -0.26 20.61
C GLN A 7 -7.45 -1.05 20.07
N PHE A 8 -6.23 -0.68 20.43
CA PHE A 8 -5.03 -1.39 20.01
C PHE A 8 -4.12 -1.75 21.20
N PHE A 9 -3.38 -2.83 21.02
CA PHE A 9 -2.32 -3.28 21.90
C PHE A 9 -1.10 -3.64 21.04
N GLU A 10 0.03 -3.00 21.31
CA GLU A 10 1.30 -3.34 20.66
C GLU A 10 1.98 -4.46 21.45
N ASP A 11 2.34 -5.54 20.75
CA ASP A 11 3.15 -6.64 21.24
C ASP A 11 4.52 -6.62 20.54
N PRO A 12 5.54 -5.98 21.16
CA PRO A 12 6.89 -5.91 20.60
C PRO A 12 7.58 -7.28 20.47
N THR A 13 7.14 -8.27 21.26
CA THR A 13 7.74 -9.61 21.25
C THR A 13 7.14 -10.52 20.19
N GLY A 14 5.92 -10.22 19.75
CA GLY A 14 5.15 -11.05 18.83
C GLY A 14 4.71 -12.39 19.44
N THR A 15 4.79 -12.56 20.76
CA THR A 15 4.50 -13.83 21.46
C THR A 15 3.12 -13.87 22.13
N ALA A 16 2.42 -12.74 22.18
CA ALA A 16 1.09 -12.67 22.79
C ALA A 16 0.10 -13.56 22.02
N THR A 17 -0.69 -14.33 22.76
CA THR A 17 -1.74 -15.22 22.24
C THR A 17 -3.11 -14.61 22.49
N ILE A 18 -4.13 -15.10 21.77
CA ILE A 18 -5.51 -14.65 21.97
C ILE A 18 -5.94 -14.79 23.44
N ASP A 19 -5.60 -15.89 24.11
CA ASP A 19 -5.92 -16.13 25.52
C ASP A 19 -5.28 -15.09 26.45
N SER A 20 -4.04 -14.68 26.16
CA SER A 20 -3.35 -13.65 26.95
C SER A 20 -4.00 -12.28 26.79
N VAL A 21 -4.36 -11.88 25.57
CA VAL A 21 -4.91 -10.55 25.29
C VAL A 21 -6.40 -10.45 25.63
N SER A 22 -7.14 -11.56 25.59
CA SER A 22 -8.55 -11.61 26.00
C SER A 22 -8.72 -11.80 27.52
N SER A 23 -7.64 -12.07 28.26
CA SER A 23 -7.69 -12.16 29.73
C SER A 23 -8.07 -10.81 30.36
N PRO A 24 -8.62 -10.79 31.60
CA PRO A 24 -8.98 -9.53 32.27
C PRO A 24 -7.80 -8.53 32.38
N ALA A 25 -6.58 -9.04 32.56
CA ALA A 25 -5.37 -8.22 32.60
C ALA A 25 -4.98 -7.72 31.19
N GLY A 26 -5.04 -8.58 30.17
CA GLY A 26 -4.76 -8.22 28.79
C GLY A 26 -5.73 -7.20 28.23
N ALA A 27 -7.02 -7.31 28.57
CA ALA A 27 -8.06 -6.39 28.14
C ALA A 27 -7.82 -4.94 28.62
N GLN A 28 -7.13 -4.75 29.74
CA GLN A 28 -6.76 -3.42 30.26
C GLN A 28 -5.54 -2.82 29.57
N ALA A 29 -4.74 -3.62 28.86
CA ALA A 29 -3.56 -3.15 28.13
C ALA A 29 -3.92 -2.44 26.81
N PHE A 30 -5.16 -2.62 26.33
CA PHE A 30 -5.65 -1.98 25.12
C PHE A 30 -5.88 -0.48 25.33
N ARG A 31 -5.38 0.32 24.38
CA ARG A 31 -5.54 1.77 24.35
C ARG A 31 -6.44 2.16 23.17
N PRO A 32 -7.29 3.19 23.31
CA PRO A 32 -8.07 3.67 22.17
C PRO A 32 -7.14 4.13 21.05
N ALA A 33 -7.46 3.77 19.81
CA ALA A 33 -6.76 4.29 18.65
C ALA A 33 -6.99 5.82 18.55
N PRO A 34 -6.00 6.59 18.08
CA PRO A 34 -6.19 8.01 17.77
C PRO A 34 -7.37 8.19 16.80
N ALA A 35 -8.07 9.32 16.88
CA ALA A 35 -9.23 9.59 16.02
C ALA A 35 -8.83 9.48 14.53
N GLY A 36 -9.32 8.44 13.85
CA GLY A 36 -8.98 8.15 12.46
C GLY A 36 -8.66 6.67 12.21
N THR A 37 -7.88 6.40 11.18
CA THR A 37 -7.34 5.08 10.86
C THR A 37 -6.18 4.74 11.78
N PHE A 38 -6.12 3.52 12.32
CA PHE A 38 -4.95 3.08 13.08
C PHE A 38 -3.73 3.00 12.15
N ASN A 39 -2.69 3.78 12.45
CA ASN A 39 -1.46 3.86 11.67
C ASN A 39 -0.26 3.80 12.62
N ALA A 40 0.45 2.67 12.63
CA ALA A 40 1.66 2.49 13.42
C ALA A 40 2.94 2.70 12.60
N GLY A 41 2.82 3.00 11.31
CA GLY A 41 3.96 3.13 10.39
C GLY A 41 4.80 1.85 10.32
N TYR A 42 6.11 2.00 10.14
CA TYR A 42 7.04 0.85 10.07
C TYR A 42 7.39 0.37 11.48
N SER A 43 6.90 -0.81 11.84
CA SER A 43 7.27 -1.50 13.09
C SER A 43 7.53 -2.98 12.83
N ARG A 44 8.25 -3.66 13.73
CA ARG A 44 8.39 -5.13 13.76
C ARG A 44 7.46 -5.79 14.78
N SER A 45 6.76 -4.98 15.57
CA SER A 45 5.82 -5.44 16.59
C SER A 45 4.59 -6.08 15.94
N ALA A 46 3.98 -7.03 16.62
CA ALA A 46 2.62 -7.46 16.30
C ALA A 46 1.63 -6.48 16.93
N PHE A 47 0.56 -6.12 16.22
CA PHE A 47 -0.49 -5.25 16.73
C PHE A 47 -1.78 -6.05 16.87
N TRP A 48 -2.36 -5.99 18.06
CA TRP A 48 -3.68 -6.52 18.34
C TRP A 48 -4.68 -5.37 18.29
N LEU A 49 -5.68 -5.48 17.44
CA LEU A 49 -6.82 -4.59 17.38
C LEU A 49 -8.02 -5.28 18.02
N LYS A 50 -8.76 -4.54 18.85
CA LYS A 50 -9.97 -4.98 19.51
C LYS A 50 -11.11 -4.05 19.11
N VAL A 51 -12.24 -4.62 18.73
CA VAL A 51 -13.46 -3.89 18.43
C VAL A 51 -14.63 -4.55 19.13
N GLU A 52 -15.44 -3.76 19.83
CA GLU A 52 -16.68 -4.22 20.44
C GLU A 52 -17.86 -3.72 19.61
N LEU A 53 -18.64 -4.64 19.05
CA LEU A 53 -19.78 -4.35 18.19
C LEU A 53 -21.06 -4.78 18.88
N SER A 54 -22.01 -3.85 19.03
CA SER A 54 -23.37 -4.13 19.53
C SER A 54 -24.38 -3.87 18.42
N TYR A 55 -25.07 -4.92 17.99
CA TYR A 55 -26.10 -4.79 16.94
C TYR A 55 -27.47 -4.56 17.57
N ARG A 56 -28.04 -3.37 17.33
CA ARG A 56 -29.36 -2.97 17.84
C ARG A 56 -30.24 -2.51 16.68
N PRO A 57 -30.83 -3.44 15.91
CA PRO A 57 -31.70 -3.08 14.81
C PRO A 57 -32.99 -2.42 15.31
N ALA A 58 -33.54 -1.48 14.54
CA ALA A 58 -34.85 -0.90 14.79
C ALA A 58 -35.97 -1.93 14.55
N ASP A 59 -35.79 -2.80 13.54
CA ASP A 59 -36.67 -3.93 13.23
C ASP A 59 -35.90 -5.25 13.36
N ALA A 60 -36.29 -6.09 14.32
CA ALA A 60 -35.59 -7.35 14.63
C ALA A 60 -35.70 -8.42 13.52
N GLY A 61 -36.60 -8.24 12.55
CA GLY A 61 -36.76 -9.11 11.39
C GLY A 61 -35.78 -8.83 10.24
N ILE A 62 -35.03 -7.73 10.31
CA ILE A 62 -33.97 -7.42 9.34
C ILE A 62 -32.69 -8.12 9.80
N HIS A 63 -32.31 -9.18 9.11
CA HIS A 63 -30.98 -9.78 9.23
C HIS A 63 -30.10 -9.21 8.13
N ASN A 64 -29.10 -8.41 8.53
CA ASN A 64 -28.07 -7.95 7.62
C ASN A 64 -26.84 -8.83 7.82
N ASP A 65 -26.35 -9.39 6.72
CA ASP A 65 -25.00 -9.94 6.67
C ASP A 65 -24.00 -8.79 6.76
N TRP A 66 -23.20 -8.80 7.82
CA TRP A 66 -22.19 -7.79 8.08
C TRP A 66 -20.82 -8.26 7.59
N LEU A 67 -20.08 -7.35 6.99
CA LEU A 67 -18.72 -7.56 6.50
C LEU A 67 -17.79 -6.59 7.24
N LEU A 68 -16.77 -7.14 7.89
CA LEU A 68 -15.65 -6.37 8.40
C LEU A 68 -14.60 -6.26 7.31
N GLU A 69 -14.38 -5.05 6.82
CA GLU A 69 -13.35 -4.74 5.84
C GLU A 69 -12.12 -4.16 6.53
N LEU A 70 -10.96 -4.74 6.23
CA LEU A 70 -9.65 -4.18 6.49
C LEU A 70 -9.06 -3.70 5.16
N ALA A 71 -9.18 -2.39 4.92
CA ALA A 71 -8.93 -1.76 3.62
C ALA A 71 -7.45 -1.39 3.39
N TYR A 72 -6.54 -2.31 3.68
CA TYR A 72 -5.10 -2.14 3.47
C TYR A 72 -4.49 -3.48 3.00
N PRO A 73 -4.32 -3.68 1.67
CA PRO A 73 -3.82 -4.93 1.11
C PRO A 73 -2.41 -5.38 1.54
N PRO A 74 -1.39 -4.49 1.68
CA PRO A 74 -0.02 -4.91 1.93
C PRO A 74 0.22 -5.19 3.42
N MET A 75 -0.33 -6.32 3.88
CA MET A 75 -0.22 -6.80 5.26
C MET A 75 0.22 -8.26 5.25
N ASP A 76 1.41 -8.51 5.80
CA ASP A 76 2.07 -9.81 5.73
C ASP A 76 1.23 -10.93 6.34
N ARG A 77 0.71 -10.72 7.55
CA ARG A 77 -0.12 -11.69 8.25
C ARG A 77 -1.21 -11.03 9.08
N ILE A 78 -2.42 -11.56 8.92
CA ILE A 78 -3.65 -11.17 9.61
C ILE A 78 -4.29 -12.43 10.17
N ASP A 79 -4.37 -12.52 11.49
CA ASP A 79 -5.15 -13.54 12.19
C ASP A 79 -6.44 -12.88 12.72
N PHE A 80 -7.61 -13.36 12.27
CA PHE A 80 -8.91 -12.86 12.69
C PHE A 80 -9.54 -13.80 13.73
N TYR A 81 -9.96 -13.23 14.86
CA TYR A 81 -10.58 -13.96 15.97
C TYR A 81 -11.99 -13.41 16.25
N ALA A 82 -12.98 -14.30 16.16
CA ALA A 82 -14.37 -14.04 16.52
C ALA A 82 -14.80 -14.95 17.69
N PRO A 83 -15.81 -14.54 18.47
CA PRO A 83 -16.34 -15.37 19.54
C PRO A 83 -17.03 -16.60 18.98
N ASP A 84 -16.74 -17.77 19.56
CA ASP A 84 -17.45 -19.02 19.29
C ASP A 84 -18.84 -19.04 19.94
N ALA A 85 -19.56 -20.16 19.82
CA ALA A 85 -20.87 -20.35 20.45
C ALA A 85 -20.85 -20.22 21.98
N SER A 86 -19.69 -20.37 22.62
CA SER A 86 -19.48 -20.19 24.06
C SER A 86 -19.05 -18.77 24.44
N GLY A 87 -18.88 -17.88 23.47
CA GLY A 87 -18.41 -16.51 23.65
C GLY A 87 -16.90 -16.37 23.79
N ARG A 88 -16.12 -17.45 23.63
CA ARG A 88 -14.65 -17.41 23.69
C ARG A 88 -14.08 -17.02 22.33
N PRO A 89 -13.11 -16.09 22.25
CA PRO A 89 -12.50 -15.71 20.99
C PRO A 89 -11.68 -16.89 20.43
N THR A 90 -12.03 -17.33 19.24
CA THR A 90 -11.34 -18.42 18.53
C THR A 90 -10.83 -17.94 17.19
N LEU A 91 -9.72 -18.52 16.73
CA LEU A 91 -9.16 -18.20 15.43
C LEU A 91 -10.14 -18.64 14.33
N THR A 92 -10.67 -17.67 13.59
CA THR A 92 -11.70 -17.92 12.59
C THR A 92 -11.13 -17.93 11.17
N TRP A 93 -10.22 -17.00 10.86
CA TRP A 93 -9.54 -16.93 9.56
C TRP A 93 -8.09 -16.48 9.70
N GLN A 94 -7.24 -16.98 8.80
CA GLN A 94 -5.84 -16.56 8.63
C GLN A 94 -5.60 -16.15 7.20
N THR A 95 -5.08 -14.95 6.99
CA THR A 95 -4.83 -14.39 5.67
C THR A 95 -3.69 -13.38 5.72
N GLY A 96 -3.21 -12.92 4.57
CA GLY A 96 -2.14 -11.93 4.46
C GLY A 96 -1.55 -11.95 3.06
N ASP A 97 -0.63 -11.04 2.76
CA ASP A 97 0.07 -11.00 1.48
C ASP A 97 1.24 -12.00 1.40
N MET A 98 1.67 -12.57 2.54
CA MET A 98 2.61 -13.69 2.60
C MET A 98 1.92 -15.06 2.48
N LEU A 99 0.59 -15.07 2.41
CA LEU A 99 -0.22 -16.27 2.21
C LEU A 99 -0.78 -16.28 0.77
N PRO A 100 -1.05 -17.47 0.19
CA PRO A 100 -1.68 -17.56 -1.13
C PRO A 100 -2.98 -16.77 -1.19
N PHE A 101 -3.31 -16.17 -2.33
CA PHE A 101 -4.54 -15.36 -2.46
C PHE A 101 -5.81 -16.12 -2.07
N ALA A 102 -5.83 -17.44 -2.29
CA ALA A 102 -6.91 -18.34 -1.89
C ALA A 102 -7.13 -18.45 -0.36
N SER A 103 -6.23 -17.95 0.49
CA SER A 103 -6.45 -17.89 1.95
C SER A 103 -7.50 -16.86 2.35
N ARG A 104 -7.84 -15.92 1.46
CA ARG A 104 -8.84 -14.89 1.70
C ARG A 104 -10.24 -15.50 1.67
N GLN A 105 -11.09 -15.14 2.63
CA GLN A 105 -12.48 -15.60 2.68
C GLN A 105 -13.25 -15.17 1.42
N PHE A 106 -13.01 -13.95 0.96
CA PHE A 106 -13.56 -13.41 -0.28
C PHE A 106 -12.40 -13.06 -1.23
N ALA A 107 -12.54 -13.45 -2.50
CA ALA A 107 -11.59 -13.12 -3.56
C ALA A 107 -11.69 -11.61 -3.92
N GLN A 108 -11.11 -10.78 -3.07
CA GLN A 108 -11.11 -9.32 -3.16
C GLN A 108 -9.74 -8.78 -2.77
N ASN A 109 -9.42 -7.57 -3.25
CA ASN A 109 -8.16 -6.88 -2.94
C ASN A 109 -8.03 -6.52 -1.46
N ASN A 110 -9.12 -6.11 -0.83
CA ASN A 110 -9.19 -5.85 0.60
C ASN A 110 -9.54 -7.14 1.36
N TYR A 111 -9.14 -7.22 2.63
CA TYR A 111 -9.51 -8.35 3.47
C TYR A 111 -10.92 -8.14 4.01
N LEU A 112 -11.80 -9.09 3.72
CA LEU A 112 -13.19 -9.10 4.18
C LEU A 112 -13.43 -10.30 5.07
N PHE A 113 -14.06 -10.07 6.21
CA PHE A 113 -14.49 -11.11 7.13
C PHE A 113 -16.00 -11.04 7.33
N GLN A 114 -16.70 -12.16 7.12
CA GLN A 114 -18.13 -12.23 7.41
C GLN A 114 -18.38 -12.27 8.92
N LEU A 115 -19.29 -11.43 9.38
CA LEU A 115 -19.66 -11.33 10.78
C LEU A 115 -21.14 -11.67 10.98
N ASP A 116 -21.38 -12.67 11.81
CA ASP A 116 -22.71 -12.93 12.35
C ASP A 116 -22.92 -12.05 13.59
N LEU A 117 -23.72 -11.00 13.46
CA LEU A 117 -24.09 -10.12 14.58
C LEU A 117 -25.57 -10.35 14.94
N PRO A 118 -25.88 -11.23 15.90
CA PRO A 118 -27.26 -11.43 16.35
C PRO A 118 -27.81 -10.17 17.06
N PRO A 119 -29.09 -9.82 16.87
CA PRO A 119 -29.72 -8.67 17.52
C PRO A 119 -29.59 -8.68 19.05
N GLY A 120 -29.24 -7.54 19.64
CA GLY A 120 -29.17 -7.35 21.08
C GLY A 120 -27.92 -7.91 21.75
N GLN A 121 -27.03 -8.59 21.01
CA GLN A 121 -25.77 -9.11 21.55
C GLN A 121 -24.61 -8.17 21.23
N THR A 122 -23.64 -8.12 22.15
CA THR A 122 -22.36 -7.47 21.94
C THR A 122 -21.32 -8.54 21.63
N ARG A 123 -20.60 -8.39 20.52
CA ARG A 123 -19.47 -9.25 20.14
C ARG A 123 -18.16 -8.48 20.20
N THR A 124 -17.16 -9.08 20.81
CA THR A 124 -15.79 -8.56 20.84
C THR A 124 -14.96 -9.31 19.82
N LEU A 125 -14.40 -8.57 18.87
CA LEU A 125 -13.57 -9.09 17.80
C LEU A 125 -12.11 -8.72 18.05
N TYR A 126 -11.20 -9.62 17.70
CA TYR A 126 -9.76 -9.36 17.76
C TYR A 126 -9.14 -9.59 16.39
N VAL A 127 -8.28 -8.67 15.97
CA VAL A 127 -7.49 -8.78 14.75
C VAL A 127 -6.03 -8.66 15.13
N ARG A 128 -5.24 -9.70 14.88
CA ARG A 128 -3.79 -9.64 15.07
C ARG A 128 -3.14 -9.38 13.72
N ILE A 129 -2.32 -8.34 13.67
CA ILE A 129 -1.59 -7.90 12.49
C ILE A 129 -0.11 -8.02 12.77
N SER A 130 0.64 -8.64 11.86
CA SER A 130 2.10 -8.65 11.86
C SER A 130 2.57 -8.39 10.44
N SER A 131 3.41 -7.37 10.26
CA SER A 131 3.99 -7.03 8.96
C SER A 131 5.38 -6.41 9.14
N GLU A 132 6.30 -6.68 8.22
CA GLU A 132 7.59 -6.00 8.11
C GLU A 132 7.48 -4.60 7.47
N GLY A 133 6.35 -4.36 6.79
CA GLY A 133 5.98 -3.11 6.12
C GLY A 133 5.32 -2.09 7.05
N SER A 134 4.60 -1.15 6.45
CA SER A 134 3.84 -0.13 7.20
C SER A 134 2.54 -0.74 7.71
N VAL A 135 2.28 -0.69 9.01
CA VAL A 135 1.04 -1.21 9.59
C VAL A 135 -0.02 -0.10 9.59
N GLN A 136 -1.01 -0.25 8.72
CA GLN A 136 -2.22 0.58 8.68
C GLN A 136 -3.45 -0.31 8.71
N ALA A 137 -4.42 0.02 9.56
CA ALA A 137 -5.61 -0.79 9.75
C ALA A 137 -6.90 0.05 9.68
N PRO A 138 -7.29 0.50 8.48
CA PRO A 138 -8.59 1.09 8.25
C PRO A 138 -9.68 0.01 8.33
N LEU A 139 -10.31 -0.09 9.51
CA LEU A 139 -11.42 -0.99 9.77
C LEU A 139 -12.76 -0.32 9.44
N ASN A 140 -13.51 -0.93 8.52
CA ASN A 140 -14.86 -0.51 8.17
C ASN A 140 -15.83 -1.66 8.39
N LEU A 141 -17.02 -1.33 8.91
CA LEU A 141 -18.13 -2.26 9.00
C LEU A 141 -19.12 -1.92 7.88
N TRP A 142 -19.43 -2.89 7.04
CA TRP A 142 -20.35 -2.77 5.91
C TRP A 142 -21.50 -3.76 6.05
N SER A 143 -22.69 -3.39 5.59
CA SER A 143 -23.67 -4.39 5.18
C SER A 143 -23.29 -4.90 3.79
N THR A 144 -23.65 -6.14 3.46
CA THR A 144 -23.37 -6.71 2.14
C THR A 144 -23.91 -5.84 1.00
N HIS A 145 -25.12 -5.27 1.16
CA HIS A 145 -25.70 -4.35 0.17
C HIS A 145 -24.87 -3.08 0.00
N ALA A 146 -24.51 -2.41 1.10
CA ALA A 146 -23.73 -1.18 1.04
C ALA A 146 -22.33 -1.42 0.47
N TYR A 147 -21.74 -2.58 0.74
CA TYR A 147 -20.46 -2.97 0.14
C TYR A 147 -20.58 -3.11 -1.38
N LEU A 148 -21.61 -3.82 -1.87
CA LEU A 148 -21.85 -4.00 -3.30
C LEU A 148 -22.15 -2.67 -4.03
N GLU A 149 -22.85 -1.73 -3.39
CA GLU A 149 -23.09 -0.40 -3.97
C GLU A 149 -21.83 0.48 -4.03
N ALA A 150 -20.90 0.30 -3.09
CA ALA A 150 -19.66 1.07 -3.03
C ALA A 150 -18.56 0.55 -3.97
N GLN A 151 -18.61 -0.73 -4.36
CA GLN A 151 -17.62 -1.38 -5.22
C GLN A 151 -17.42 -0.74 -6.60
N PRO A 152 -18.48 -0.44 -7.39
CA PRO A 152 -18.34 0.07 -8.75
C PRO A 152 -17.51 1.35 -8.83
N THR A 153 -17.71 2.28 -7.89
CA THR A 153 -16.98 3.56 -7.86
C THR A 153 -15.47 3.34 -7.76
N ARG A 154 -15.02 2.39 -6.92
CA ARG A 154 -13.59 2.06 -6.79
C ARG A 154 -13.05 1.47 -8.08
N ILE A 155 -13.78 0.53 -8.67
CA ILE A 155 -13.39 -0.13 -9.93
C ILE A 155 -13.29 0.89 -11.07
N TYR A 156 -14.24 1.83 -11.18
CA TYR A 156 -14.20 2.88 -12.19
C TYR A 156 -13.03 3.84 -12.02
N VAL A 157 -12.71 4.24 -10.78
CA VAL A 157 -11.56 5.12 -10.51
C VAL A 157 -10.25 4.40 -10.86
N PHE A 158 -10.06 3.16 -10.41
CA PHE A 158 -8.87 2.39 -10.76
C PHE A 158 -8.80 2.10 -12.26
N GLY A 159 -9.91 1.73 -12.89
CA GLY A 159 -10.00 1.51 -14.33
C GLY A 159 -9.62 2.75 -15.14
N LEU A 160 -10.05 3.93 -14.70
CA LEU A 160 -9.64 5.20 -15.32
C LEU A 160 -8.14 5.45 -15.14
N ILE A 161 -7.60 5.28 -13.93
CA ILE A 161 -6.17 5.49 -13.64
C ILE A 161 -5.30 4.55 -14.48
N TYR A 162 -5.61 3.25 -14.49
CA TYR A 162 -4.86 2.27 -15.26
C TYR A 162 -5.08 2.43 -16.77
N GLY A 163 -6.27 2.84 -17.20
CA GLY A 163 -6.55 3.16 -18.60
C GLY A 163 -5.75 4.36 -19.11
N VAL A 164 -5.63 5.43 -18.31
CA VAL A 164 -4.78 6.58 -18.62
C VAL A 164 -3.31 6.16 -18.67
N LEU A 165 -2.83 5.37 -17.71
CA LEU A 165 -1.46 4.86 -17.70
C LEU A 165 -1.16 4.01 -18.94
N LEU A 166 -2.08 3.12 -19.33
CA LEU A 166 -1.95 2.30 -20.53
C LEU A 166 -1.97 3.16 -21.80
N GLY A 167 -2.87 4.15 -21.87
CA GLY A 167 -2.93 5.11 -22.97
C GLY A 167 -1.64 5.90 -23.11
N MET A 168 -1.06 6.37 -21.98
CA MET A 168 0.23 7.05 -21.96
C MET A 168 1.36 6.12 -22.44
N LEU A 169 1.36 4.85 -22.02
CA LEU A 169 2.36 3.87 -22.42
C LEU A 169 2.30 3.61 -23.93
N VAL A 170 1.11 3.34 -24.48
CA VAL A 170 0.91 3.11 -25.91
C VAL A 170 1.26 4.36 -26.73
N TYR A 171 0.82 5.54 -26.29
CA TYR A 171 1.13 6.80 -26.96
C TYR A 171 2.65 7.07 -27.02
N ASN A 172 3.34 6.92 -25.88
CA ASN A 172 4.79 7.13 -25.82
C ASN A 172 5.55 6.05 -26.59
N LEU A 173 5.03 4.83 -26.70
CA LEU A 173 5.60 3.79 -27.55
C LEU A 173 5.56 4.19 -29.03
N PHE A 174 4.45 4.74 -29.53
CA PHE A 174 4.35 5.24 -30.90
C PHE A 174 5.31 6.41 -31.16
N ILE A 175 5.44 7.33 -30.20
CA ILE A 175 6.42 8.42 -30.32
C ILE A 175 7.83 7.86 -30.36
N TYR A 176 8.17 6.93 -29.47
CA TYR A 176 9.48 6.29 -29.46
C TYR A 176 9.79 5.60 -30.79
N LEU A 177 8.84 4.85 -31.37
CA LEU A 177 9.03 4.20 -32.67
C LEU A 177 9.21 5.21 -33.81
N SER A 178 8.61 6.39 -33.70
CA SER A 178 8.66 7.46 -34.72
C SER A 178 9.93 8.31 -34.62
N VAL A 179 10.24 8.81 -33.42
CA VAL A 179 11.34 9.74 -33.15
C VAL A 179 12.65 9.00 -32.89
N ARG A 180 12.56 7.78 -32.32
CA ARG A 180 13.70 6.94 -31.90
C ARG A 180 14.67 7.60 -30.93
N ASP A 181 14.18 8.60 -30.19
CA ASP A 181 14.96 9.24 -29.14
C ASP A 181 14.90 8.39 -27.85
N PRO A 182 16.05 8.02 -27.26
CA PRO A 182 16.11 7.20 -26.05
C PRO A 182 15.39 7.80 -24.84
N ASP A 183 15.16 9.11 -24.80
CA ASP A 183 14.42 9.78 -23.71
C ASP A 183 13.01 9.21 -23.54
N TYR A 184 12.32 8.96 -24.67
CA TYR A 184 10.98 8.37 -24.65
C TYR A 184 11.00 6.91 -24.18
N LEU A 185 12.08 6.17 -24.45
CA LEU A 185 12.23 4.80 -23.95
C LEU A 185 12.37 4.78 -22.42
N TYR A 186 13.20 5.65 -21.86
CA TYR A 186 13.33 5.75 -20.39
C TYR A 186 12.02 6.16 -19.73
N TYR A 187 11.28 7.10 -20.34
CA TYR A 187 9.96 7.49 -19.86
C TYR A 187 8.95 6.34 -19.93
N LEU A 188 8.91 5.60 -21.04
CA LEU A 188 8.06 4.42 -21.22
C LEU A 188 8.31 3.37 -20.13
N LEU A 189 9.59 3.05 -19.89
CA LEU A 189 10.00 2.07 -18.90
C LEU A 189 9.69 2.54 -17.46
N TYR A 190 9.83 3.84 -17.20
CA TYR A 190 9.38 4.45 -15.94
C TYR A 190 7.87 4.27 -15.73
N VAL A 191 7.04 4.66 -16.71
CA VAL A 191 5.58 4.57 -16.61
C VAL A 191 5.13 3.13 -16.46
N ALA A 192 5.76 2.20 -17.17
CA ALA A 192 5.49 0.76 -17.04
C ALA A 192 5.83 0.23 -15.65
N ALA A 193 7.03 0.54 -15.14
CA ALA A 193 7.46 0.12 -13.80
C ALA A 193 6.59 0.73 -12.70
N PHE A 194 6.24 2.02 -12.83
CA PHE A 194 5.36 2.72 -11.90
C PHE A 194 3.94 2.15 -11.93
N GLY A 195 3.39 1.86 -13.11
CA GLY A 195 2.08 1.23 -13.25
C GLY A 195 2.02 -0.15 -12.60
N LEU A 196 3.03 -0.98 -12.82
CA LEU A 196 3.14 -2.29 -12.17
C LEU A 196 3.32 -2.16 -10.66
N TYR A 197 4.11 -1.19 -10.18
CA TYR A 197 4.21 -0.88 -8.75
C TYR A 197 2.86 -0.51 -8.14
N GLN A 198 2.09 0.35 -8.82
CA GLN A 198 0.75 0.73 -8.39
C GLN A 198 -0.19 -0.49 -8.33
N MET A 199 -0.12 -1.40 -9.30
CA MET A 199 -0.89 -2.66 -9.24
C MET A 199 -0.47 -3.54 -8.07
N SER A 200 0.83 -3.58 -7.75
CA SER A 200 1.38 -4.35 -6.62
C SER A 200 0.88 -3.82 -5.28
N ILE A 201 1.02 -2.52 -5.00
CA ILE A 201 0.65 -1.93 -3.71
C ILE A 201 -0.86 -1.90 -3.46
N ASN A 202 -1.68 -1.83 -4.52
CA ASN A 202 -3.15 -1.86 -4.41
C ASN A 202 -3.73 -3.29 -4.35
N GLY A 203 -2.90 -4.34 -4.35
CA GLY A 203 -3.34 -5.74 -4.29
C GLY A 203 -3.81 -6.33 -5.64
N VAL A 204 -3.99 -5.50 -6.67
CA VAL A 204 -4.44 -5.95 -8.00
C VAL A 204 -3.48 -6.97 -8.60
N ALA A 205 -2.18 -6.82 -8.39
CA ALA A 205 -1.21 -7.74 -8.96
C ALA A 205 -1.22 -9.13 -8.30
N ILE A 206 -1.50 -9.23 -7.00
CA ILE A 206 -1.67 -10.54 -6.34
C ILE A 206 -3.00 -11.18 -6.73
N GLU A 207 -4.02 -10.40 -7.11
CA GLU A 207 -5.29 -10.93 -7.63
C GLU A 207 -5.14 -11.48 -9.06
N TYR A 208 -4.47 -10.76 -9.96
CA TYR A 208 -4.49 -11.07 -11.41
C TYR A 208 -3.17 -11.57 -12.03
N LEU A 209 -2.00 -11.16 -11.50
CA LEU A 209 -0.70 -11.42 -12.14
C LEU A 209 0.06 -12.59 -11.50
N TRP A 210 0.03 -12.70 -10.17
CA TRP A 210 0.81 -13.70 -9.44
C TRP A 210 0.10 -14.26 -8.18
N PRO A 211 -1.14 -14.78 -8.30
CA PRO A 211 -1.93 -15.26 -7.15
C PRO A 211 -1.28 -16.41 -6.36
N ASP A 212 -0.49 -17.24 -7.04
CA ASP A 212 0.13 -18.43 -6.46
C ASP A 212 1.56 -18.20 -5.96
N SER A 213 2.11 -16.98 -6.12
CA SER A 213 3.49 -16.67 -5.71
C SER A 213 3.55 -15.50 -4.72
N PRO A 214 3.21 -15.72 -3.43
CA PRO A 214 3.32 -14.71 -2.38
C PRO A 214 4.74 -14.16 -2.21
N TRP A 215 5.76 -15.01 -2.46
CA TRP A 215 7.16 -14.58 -2.44
C TRP A 215 7.43 -13.51 -3.50
N TRP A 216 7.00 -13.74 -4.75
CA TRP A 216 7.19 -12.76 -5.82
C TRP A 216 6.35 -11.51 -5.57
N ALA A 217 5.13 -11.62 -5.06
CA ALA A 217 4.28 -10.48 -4.73
C ALA A 217 4.94 -9.51 -3.73
N ASN A 218 5.66 -10.08 -2.76
CA ASN A 218 6.41 -9.30 -1.78
C ASN A 218 7.70 -8.72 -2.38
N ALA A 219 8.46 -9.50 -3.15
CA ALA A 219 9.70 -9.04 -3.79
C ALA A 219 9.45 -7.99 -4.91
N SER A 220 8.33 -8.11 -5.64
CA SER A 220 7.98 -7.25 -6.76
C SER A 220 7.76 -5.81 -6.33
N THR A 221 7.16 -5.57 -5.16
CA THR A 221 6.87 -4.23 -4.66
C THR A 221 8.15 -3.37 -4.53
N PRO A 222 9.15 -3.72 -3.71
CA PRO A 222 10.42 -2.97 -3.62
C PRO A 222 11.22 -3.01 -4.92
N PHE A 223 11.18 -4.12 -5.68
CA PHE A 223 11.85 -4.21 -6.97
C PHE A 223 11.31 -3.20 -7.98
N LEU A 224 9.99 -3.09 -8.11
CA LEU A 224 9.33 -2.16 -9.03
C LEU A 224 9.49 -0.70 -8.59
N MET A 225 9.49 -0.43 -7.28
CA MET A 225 9.83 0.90 -6.74
C MET A 225 11.24 1.33 -7.15
N ALA A 226 12.22 0.43 -7.01
CA ALA A 226 13.60 0.69 -7.40
C ALA A 226 13.74 0.82 -8.91
N LEU A 227 13.09 -0.05 -9.69
CA LEU A 227 13.08 -0.01 -11.15
C LEU A 227 12.48 1.30 -11.70
N ALA A 228 11.35 1.74 -11.13
CA ALA A 228 10.74 3.01 -11.47
C ALA A 228 11.69 4.17 -11.11
N THR A 229 12.32 4.15 -9.94
CA THR A 229 13.28 5.19 -9.54
C THR A 229 14.49 5.25 -10.46
N LEU A 230 15.01 4.10 -10.89
CA LEU A 230 16.10 4.00 -11.85
C LEU A 230 15.76 4.69 -13.16
N PHE A 231 14.62 4.34 -13.76
CA PHE A 231 14.20 4.93 -15.03
C PHE A 231 13.80 6.40 -14.89
N ALA A 232 13.21 6.80 -13.77
CA ALA A 232 12.95 8.22 -13.49
C ALA A 232 14.23 9.04 -13.42
N CYS A 233 15.27 8.52 -12.74
CA CYS A 233 16.58 9.17 -12.68
C CYS A 233 17.23 9.22 -14.07
N GLN A 234 17.20 8.12 -14.83
CA GLN A 234 17.80 8.07 -16.15
C GLN A 234 17.08 8.98 -17.16
N PHE A 235 15.74 9.02 -17.12
CA PHE A 235 14.92 9.97 -17.88
C PHE A 235 15.30 11.40 -17.53
N THR A 236 15.35 11.74 -16.24
CA THR A 236 15.72 13.09 -15.76
C THR A 236 17.10 13.50 -16.26
N ARG A 237 18.09 12.58 -16.23
CA ARG A 237 19.45 12.86 -16.69
C ARG A 237 19.52 13.19 -18.17
N SER A 238 18.84 12.36 -18.97
CA SER A 238 18.86 12.45 -20.43
C SER A 238 18.04 13.67 -20.90
N PHE A 239 16.81 13.81 -20.41
CA PHE A 239 15.85 14.85 -20.80
C PHE A 239 16.30 16.27 -20.40
N LEU A 240 16.85 16.46 -19.20
CA LEU A 240 17.35 17.76 -18.75
C LEU A 240 18.82 18.00 -19.13
N GLY A 241 19.51 17.01 -19.69
CA GLY A 241 20.93 17.08 -19.97
C GLY A 241 21.75 17.44 -18.73
N THR A 242 21.51 16.75 -17.60
CA THR A 242 22.03 17.13 -16.26
C THR A 242 23.54 17.28 -16.18
N ALA A 243 24.29 16.57 -17.04
CA ALA A 243 25.74 16.72 -17.16
C ALA A 243 26.17 18.17 -17.51
N ARG A 244 25.34 18.92 -18.26
CA ARG A 244 25.56 20.34 -18.61
C ARG A 244 25.08 21.28 -17.50
N LEU A 245 24.05 20.88 -16.75
CA LEU A 245 23.50 21.64 -15.63
C LEU A 245 24.38 21.58 -14.38
N GLY A 246 25.14 20.50 -14.16
CA GLY A 246 26.09 20.43 -13.05
C GLY A 246 26.56 19.02 -12.76
N ARG A 247 27.88 18.83 -12.64
CA ARG A 247 28.47 17.52 -12.37
C ARG A 247 28.04 16.91 -11.04
N TRP A 248 27.68 17.72 -10.04
CA TRP A 248 27.17 17.18 -8.77
C TRP A 248 25.82 16.50 -8.99
N LEU A 249 24.93 17.10 -9.79
CA LEU A 249 23.56 16.65 -9.98
C LEU A 249 23.54 15.35 -10.76
N ASP A 250 24.34 15.28 -11.83
CA ASP A 250 24.51 14.06 -12.62
C ASP A 250 25.09 12.91 -11.78
N ARG A 251 26.09 13.21 -10.94
CA ARG A 251 26.66 12.21 -10.01
C ARG A 251 25.64 11.74 -8.98
N SER A 252 24.84 12.64 -8.39
CA SER A 252 23.79 12.25 -7.45
C SER A 252 22.76 11.31 -8.09
N LEU A 253 22.32 11.62 -9.33
CA LEU A 253 21.39 10.77 -10.07
C LEU A 253 22.03 9.41 -10.44
N LEU A 254 23.32 9.38 -10.81
CA LEU A 254 24.06 8.13 -11.01
C LEU A 254 24.17 7.28 -9.74
N THR A 255 24.45 7.92 -8.59
CA THR A 255 24.49 7.23 -7.30
C THR A 255 23.12 6.63 -6.96
N LEU A 256 22.03 7.36 -7.21
CA LEU A 256 20.67 6.85 -7.02
C LEU A 256 20.36 5.68 -7.96
N ILE A 257 20.81 5.72 -9.22
CA ILE A 257 20.69 4.59 -10.16
C ILE A 257 21.45 3.37 -9.63
N GLY A 258 22.69 3.53 -9.16
CA GLY A 258 23.46 2.45 -8.56
C GLY A 258 22.80 1.88 -7.30
N ALA A 259 22.27 2.75 -6.44
CA ALA A 259 21.50 2.36 -5.26
C ALA A 259 20.20 1.62 -5.63
N ALA A 260 19.52 2.03 -6.71
CA ALA A 260 18.34 1.33 -7.23
C ALA A 260 18.66 -0.09 -7.66
N VAL A 261 19.74 -0.30 -8.42
CA VAL A 261 20.20 -1.64 -8.78
C VAL A 261 20.51 -2.48 -7.54
N LEU A 262 21.15 -1.89 -6.53
CA LEU A 262 21.42 -2.58 -5.26
C LEU A 262 20.13 -2.99 -4.55
N VAL A 263 19.14 -2.10 -4.46
CA VAL A 263 17.83 -2.40 -3.87
C VAL A 263 17.10 -3.50 -4.65
N MET A 264 17.18 -3.50 -5.98
CA MET A 264 16.64 -4.59 -6.81
C MET A 264 17.28 -5.94 -6.47
N CYS A 265 18.60 -5.97 -6.29
CA CYS A 265 19.29 -7.19 -5.85
C CYS A 265 18.86 -7.61 -4.43
N ILE A 266 18.74 -6.65 -3.49
CA ILE A 266 18.27 -6.94 -2.13
C ILE A 266 16.83 -7.49 -2.15
N ALA A 267 15.96 -6.94 -2.99
CA ALA A 267 14.58 -7.40 -3.13
C ALA A 267 14.48 -8.85 -3.65
N LEU A 268 15.40 -9.26 -4.53
CA LEU A 268 15.41 -10.61 -5.10
C LEU A 268 16.10 -11.65 -4.23
N PHE A 269 17.16 -11.27 -3.49
CA PHE A 269 18.04 -12.22 -2.80
C PHE A 269 18.01 -12.12 -1.27
N LEU A 270 17.43 -11.06 -0.71
CA LEU A 270 17.40 -10.78 0.73
C LEU A 270 15.95 -10.70 1.25
N SER A 271 15.81 -10.46 2.57
CA SER A 271 14.51 -10.29 3.23
C SER A 271 13.75 -9.05 2.72
N TYR A 272 12.42 -9.17 2.66
CA TYR A 272 11.47 -8.17 2.17
C TYR A 272 11.52 -6.84 2.95
N GLY A 273 11.51 -6.88 4.29
CA GLY A 273 11.45 -5.68 5.13
C GLY A 273 12.58 -4.68 4.89
N PRO A 274 13.87 -5.10 4.92
CA PRO A 274 14.99 -4.22 4.57
C PRO A 274 14.89 -3.69 3.13
N ALA A 275 14.47 -4.52 2.18
CA ALA A 275 14.32 -4.13 0.77
C ALA A 275 13.27 -3.02 0.62
N LEU A 276 12.11 -3.18 1.25
CA LEU A 276 11.02 -2.21 1.22
C LEU A 276 11.44 -0.87 1.83
N ARG A 277 12.07 -0.88 3.00
CA ARG A 277 12.54 0.35 3.67
C ARG A 277 13.59 1.07 2.82
N ALA A 278 14.55 0.33 2.27
CA ALA A 278 15.55 0.90 1.37
C ALA A 278 14.91 1.47 0.09
N ALA A 279 13.93 0.78 -0.48
CA ALA A 279 13.17 1.26 -1.63
C ALA A 279 12.38 2.54 -1.31
N THR A 280 11.72 2.63 -0.16
CA THR A 280 11.00 3.85 0.26
C THR A 280 11.96 5.03 0.41
N GLN A 281 13.10 4.84 1.08
CA GLN A 281 14.12 5.87 1.23
C GLN A 281 14.69 6.32 -0.11
N LEU A 282 14.93 5.36 -1.01
CA LEU A 282 15.40 5.60 -2.37
C LEU A 282 14.41 6.42 -3.19
N VAL A 283 13.11 6.08 -3.12
CA VAL A 283 12.05 6.84 -3.80
C VAL A 283 12.00 8.28 -3.27
N MET A 284 12.07 8.49 -1.95
CA MET A 284 12.07 9.83 -1.36
C MET A 284 13.30 10.65 -1.77
N ALA A 285 14.49 10.04 -1.74
CA ALA A 285 15.73 10.68 -2.16
C ALA A 285 15.73 10.99 -3.67
N GLY A 286 15.23 10.07 -4.48
CA GLY A 286 15.06 10.23 -5.92
C GLY A 286 14.10 11.36 -6.27
N ALA A 287 12.91 11.34 -5.66
CA ALA A 287 11.90 12.39 -5.77
C ALA A 287 12.47 13.78 -5.48
N LEU A 288 13.18 13.95 -4.36
CA LEU A 288 13.81 15.22 -4.00
C LEU A 288 14.89 15.64 -5.00
N THR A 289 15.76 14.70 -5.40
CA THR A 289 16.88 14.99 -6.32
C THR A 289 16.38 15.35 -7.72
N ILE A 290 15.35 14.67 -8.22
CA ILE A 290 14.72 14.97 -9.50
C ILE A 290 14.01 16.33 -9.46
N TYR A 291 13.33 16.65 -8.37
CA TYR A 291 12.70 17.96 -8.20
C TYR A 291 13.75 19.09 -8.18
N LEU A 292 14.85 18.90 -7.43
CA LEU A 292 15.99 19.82 -7.42
C LEU A 292 16.64 19.96 -8.82
N ALA A 293 16.74 18.87 -9.58
CA ALA A 293 17.24 18.90 -10.96
C ALA A 293 16.39 19.82 -11.85
N GLY A 294 15.05 19.71 -11.72
CA GLY A 294 14.11 20.60 -12.41
C GLY A 294 14.29 22.06 -12.03
N ILE A 295 14.40 22.37 -10.72
CA ILE A 295 14.62 23.74 -10.24
C ILE A 295 15.92 24.32 -10.80
N VAL A 296 17.02 23.57 -10.74
CA VAL A 296 18.32 24.00 -11.28
C VAL A 296 18.23 24.28 -12.78
N ALA A 297 17.50 23.45 -13.54
CA ALA A 297 17.28 23.69 -14.96
C ALA A 297 16.51 24.99 -15.23
N VAL A 298 15.47 25.28 -14.44
CA VAL A 298 14.72 26.55 -14.55
C VAL A 298 15.61 27.75 -14.23
N VAL A 299 16.40 27.68 -13.15
CA VAL A 299 17.32 28.76 -12.75
C VAL A 299 18.38 29.00 -13.82
N LYS A 300 18.83 27.96 -14.52
CA LYS A 300 19.78 28.06 -15.63
C LYS A 300 19.17 28.49 -16.97
N GLY A 301 17.87 28.77 -17.00
CA GLY A 301 17.18 29.32 -18.17
C GLY A 301 16.69 28.28 -19.18
N GLU A 302 16.75 26.98 -18.85
CA GLU A 302 16.24 25.93 -19.74
C GLU A 302 14.70 26.00 -19.80
N ARG A 303 14.16 26.25 -20.99
CA ARG A 303 12.70 26.37 -21.20
C ARG A 303 11.97 25.08 -20.83
N VAL A 304 12.59 23.95 -21.10
CA VAL A 304 12.06 22.61 -20.81
C VAL A 304 11.92 22.37 -19.30
N GLY A 305 12.80 22.96 -18.48
CA GLY A 305 12.78 22.81 -17.03
C GLY A 305 11.48 23.32 -16.38
N ARG A 306 10.83 24.34 -16.97
CA ARG A 306 9.60 24.92 -16.41
C ARG A 306 8.43 23.94 -16.47
N TYR A 307 8.26 23.27 -17.61
CA TYR A 307 7.22 22.24 -17.78
C TYR A 307 7.50 21.04 -16.88
N PHE A 308 8.78 20.66 -16.75
CA PHE A 308 9.20 19.56 -15.89
C PHE A 308 8.88 19.82 -14.40
N VAL A 309 9.25 21.01 -13.89
CA VAL A 309 8.95 21.38 -12.49
C VAL A 309 7.46 21.43 -12.25
N LEU A 310 6.67 22.01 -13.16
CA LEU A 310 5.21 22.09 -13.00
C LEU A 310 4.59 20.69 -12.89
N ALA A 311 4.95 19.77 -13.78
CA ALA A 311 4.48 18.39 -13.73
C ALA A 311 4.86 17.69 -12.43
N TRP A 312 6.12 17.82 -12.00
CA TRP A 312 6.59 17.23 -10.74
C TRP A 312 5.99 17.86 -9.49
N SER A 313 5.69 19.17 -9.49
CA SER A 313 5.00 19.82 -8.38
C SER A 313 3.59 19.26 -8.19
N VAL A 314 2.85 19.03 -9.28
CA VAL A 314 1.51 18.40 -9.21
C VAL A 314 1.62 16.98 -8.62
N PHE A 315 2.62 16.21 -9.07
CA PHE A 315 2.88 14.87 -8.53
C PHE A 315 3.21 14.89 -7.03
N MET A 316 4.08 15.81 -6.59
CA MET A 316 4.45 15.96 -5.18
C MET A 316 3.27 16.37 -4.30
N ILE A 317 2.45 17.31 -4.77
CA ILE A 317 1.23 17.73 -4.04
C ILE A 317 0.26 16.55 -3.94
N GLY A 318 0.06 15.81 -5.02
CA GLY A 318 -0.77 14.60 -5.02
C GLY A 318 -0.27 13.56 -4.00
N GLY A 319 1.03 13.30 -3.98
CA GLY A 319 1.65 12.39 -3.00
C GLY A 319 1.51 12.88 -1.55
N LEU A 320 1.63 14.19 -1.31
CA LEU A 320 1.49 14.78 0.02
C LEU A 320 0.04 14.72 0.52
N VAL A 321 -0.94 15.01 -0.35
CA VAL A 321 -2.37 14.86 -0.02
C VAL A 321 -2.70 13.40 0.27
N PHE A 322 -2.22 12.47 -0.55
CA PHE A 322 -2.39 11.04 -0.30
C PHE A 322 -1.79 10.63 1.05
N GLY A 323 -0.57 11.09 1.35
CA GLY A 323 0.09 10.83 2.64
C GLY A 323 -0.64 11.40 3.85
N LEU A 324 -1.31 12.54 3.72
CA LEU A 324 -2.12 13.15 4.80
C LEU A 324 -3.47 12.46 5.01
N MET A 325 -3.97 11.72 4.02
CA MET A 325 -5.22 10.96 4.11
C MET A 325 -5.04 9.58 4.77
N LEU A 326 -3.79 9.11 4.92
CA LEU A 326 -3.40 7.86 5.59
C LEU A 326 -3.10 8.10 7.08
#